data_AF-A0A519VTZ4-F1
#
_entry.id   AF-A0A519VTZ4-F1
#
_cell.length_a   1.000
_cell.length_b   1.000
_cell.length_c   1.000
_cell.angle_alpha   90.00
_cell.angle_beta   90.00
_cell.angle_gamma   90.00
#
_symmetry.space_group_name_H-M   'P 1'
#
loop_
_entity.id
_entity.type
_entity.pdbx_description
1 polymer ?
#
loop_
_entity_poly.entity_id
_entity_poly.type
_entity_poly.pdbx_seq_one_letter_code
_entity_poly.pdbx_strand_id
1 'polypeptide(L)' 'MGLGLEVLLAKPAASATYTLRNMLGQSVASSIFMGSATRVSTTGLSAGTYLLSVQPAGEAAVTTRVTLE' A
#
# COMPACT_ATOMS: atom_id res chain seq x y z
N MET A 1 -0.33 -4.30 18.89
CA MET A 1 -0.72 -5.26 17.82
C MET A 1 -1.50 -4.49 16.75
N GLY A 2 -0.80 -3.75 15.89
CA GLY A 2 -1.41 -3.05 14.75
C GLY A 2 -0.75 -3.56 13.47
N LEU A 3 -1.05 -4.79 13.07
CA LEU A 3 -0.39 -5.45 11.93
C LEU A 3 -0.96 -4.95 10.60
N GLY A 4 -0.72 -3.69 10.24
CA GLY A 4 -1.02 -3.21 8.90
C GLY A 4 -0.89 -1.70 8.71
N LEU A 5 -0.63 -1.31 7.47
CA LEU A 5 -0.58 0.09 7.06
C LEU A 5 -1.98 0.53 6.61
N GLU A 6 -2.44 1.66 7.12
CA GLU A 6 -3.68 2.29 6.64
C GLU A 6 -3.39 3.14 5.40
N VAL A 7 -4.21 2.95 4.37
CA VAL A 7 -4.16 3.75 3.14
C VAL A 7 -5.45 4.53 3.04
N LEU A 8 -5.33 5.85 2.93
CA LEU A 8 -6.44 6.77 2.75
C LEU A 8 -6.26 7.57 1.46
N LEU A 9 -7.28 7.56 0.60
CA LEU A 9 -7.36 8.42 -0.57
C LEU A 9 -8.05 9.74 -0.19
N ALA A 10 -7.60 10.84 -0.78
CA ALA A 10 -8.23 12.15 -0.58
C ALA A 10 -9.68 12.21 -1.11
N LYS A 11 -10.02 11.33 -2.06
CA LYS A 11 -11.37 11.14 -2.62
C LYS A 11 -11.65 9.65 -2.83
N PRO A 12 -12.90 9.18 -2.69
CA PRO A 12 -13.25 7.80 -3.02
C PRO A 12 -12.98 7.46 -4.49
N ALA A 13 -12.47 6.26 -4.76
CA ALA A 13 -12.25 5.75 -6.10
C ALA A 13 -13.14 4.52 -6.37
N ALA A 14 -13.60 4.38 -7.63
CA ALA A 14 -14.31 3.17 -8.07
C ALA A 14 -13.39 1.93 -8.06
N SER A 15 -12.09 2.14 -8.20
CA SER A 15 -11.05 1.13 -8.06
C SER A 15 -9.71 1.81 -7.82
N ALA A 16 -8.90 1.24 -6.94
CA ALA A 16 -7.52 1.63 -6.70
C ALA A 16 -6.68 0.40 -6.39
N THR A 17 -5.43 0.38 -6.84
CA THR A 17 -4.47 -0.68 -6.54
C THR A 17 -3.44 -0.16 -5.55
N TYR A 18 -3.14 -0.93 -4.50
CA TYR A 18 -1.93 -0.74 -3.74
C TYR A 18 -0.90 -1.82 -4.11
N THR A 19 0.38 -1.47 -4.04
CA THR A 19 1.50 -2.41 -4.14
C THR A 19 2.56 -2.03 -3.13
N LEU A 20 2.90 -2.96 -2.24
CA LEU A 20 4.01 -2.84 -1.30
C LEU A 20 5.20 -3.61 -1.85
N ARG A 21 6.36 -2.96 -1.94
CA ARG A 21 7.61 -3.54 -2.42
C ARG A 21 8.70 -3.43 -1.36
N ASN A 22 9.55 -4.45 -1.27
CA ASN A 22 10.78 -4.33 -0.48
C ASN A 22 11.83 -3.46 -1.21
N MET A 23 12.96 -3.18 -0.55
CA MET A 23 14.04 -2.38 -1.14
C MET A 23 14.76 -3.04 -2.33
N LEU A 24 14.54 -4.34 -2.56
CA LEU A 24 15.00 -5.05 -3.76
C LEU A 24 14.03 -4.88 -4.94
N GLY A 25 12.91 -4.18 -4.75
CA GLY A 25 11.89 -3.94 -5.76
C GLY A 25 10.86 -5.06 -5.92
N GLN A 26 10.92 -6.11 -5.10
CA GLN A 26 9.99 -7.24 -5.14
C GLN A 26 8.66 -6.84 -4.50
N SER A 27 7.54 -7.09 -5.19
CA SER A 27 6.21 -6.93 -4.61
C SER A 27 5.97 -8.00 -3.54
N VAL A 28 5.72 -7.56 -2.30
CA VAL A 28 5.45 -8.44 -1.15
C VAL A 28 3.98 -8.44 -0.75
N ALA A 29 3.21 -7.43 -1.17
CA ALA A 29 1.76 -7.39 -1.07
C ALA A 29 1.16 -6.52 -2.18
N SER A 30 0.01 -6.91 -2.72
CA SER A 30 -0.77 -6.06 -3.62
C SER A 30 -2.24 -6.44 -3.55
N SER A 31 -3.12 -5.47 -3.75
CA SER A 31 -4.54 -5.73 -3.91
C SER A 31 -5.25 -4.54 -4.56
N ILE A 32 -6.46 -4.79 -5.03
CA ILE A 32 -7.40 -3.79 -5.50
C ILE A 32 -8.40 -3.50 -4.38
N PHE A 33 -8.73 -2.24 -4.17
CA PHE A 33 -9.76 -1.80 -3.24
C PHE A 33 -10.67 -0.75 -3.88
N MET A 34 -11.85 -0.57 -3.29
CA MET A 34 -12.84 0.42 -3.69
C MET A 34 -13.12 1.38 -2.53
N GLY A 35 -13.62 2.57 -2.84
CA GLY A 35 -13.88 3.61 -1.83
C GLY A 35 -12.62 4.42 -1.53
N SER A 36 -12.49 4.90 -0.30
CA SER A 36 -11.42 5.82 0.11
C SER A 36 -10.38 5.22 1.04
N ALA A 37 -10.56 3.98 1.52
CA ALA A 37 -9.68 3.41 2.53
C ALA A 37 -9.45 1.92 2.33
N THR A 38 -8.26 1.45 2.71
CA THR A 38 -7.95 0.02 2.85
C THR A 38 -6.82 -0.18 3.86
N ARG A 39 -6.63 -1.42 4.29
CA ARG A 39 -5.49 -1.82 5.13
C ARG A 39 -4.59 -2.78 4.36
N VAL A 40 -3.31 -2.44 4.28
CA VAL A 40 -2.27 -3.31 3.75
C VAL A 40 -1.77 -4.19 4.90
N SER A 41 -1.99 -5.51 4.80
CA SER A 41 -1.44 -6.46 5.77
C SER A 41 0.08 -6.46 5.72
N THR A 42 0.72 -6.36 6.88
CA THR A 42 2.18 -6.48 7.05
C THR A 42 2.57 -7.78 7.74
N THR A 43 1.62 -8.70 7.90
CA THR A 43 1.84 -9.97 8.59
C THR A 43 2.87 -10.81 7.84
N GLY A 44 3.90 -11.30 8.55
CA GLY A 44 4.97 -12.11 7.98
C GLY A 44 6.03 -11.32 7.21
N LEU A 45 5.94 -10.00 7.16
CA LEU A 45 7.00 -9.15 6.64
C LEU A 45 8.02 -8.86 7.74
N SER A 46 9.31 -8.88 7.36
CA SER A 46 10.39 -8.47 8.26
C SER A 46 10.30 -6.97 8.58
N ALA A 47 10.82 -6.57 9.74
CA ALA A 47 11.06 -5.16 10.03
C ALA A 47 12.03 -4.56 8.99
N GLY A 48 11.80 -3.30 8.62
CA GLY A 48 12.61 -2.60 7.63
C GLY A 48 11.83 -1.63 6.76
N THR A 49 12.51 -1.08 5.75
CA THR A 49 11.94 -0.08 4.84
C THR A 49 11.31 -0.75 3.62
N TYR A 50 10.13 -0.25 3.24
CA TYR A 50 9.37 -0.67 2.06
C TYR A 50 8.94 0.55 1.25
N LEU A 51 8.56 0.32 0.00
CA LEU A 51 7.91 1.28 -0.88
C LEU A 51 6.45 0.90 -1.06
N LEU A 52 5.54 1.77 -0.65
CA LEU A 52 4.11 1.63 -0.90
C LEU A 52 3.70 2.54 -2.06
N SER A 53 3.25 1.93 -3.15
CA SER A 53 2.64 2.63 -4.28
C SER A 53 1.12 2.45 -4.24
N VAL A 54 0.37 3.53 -4.43
CA VAL A 54 -1.09 3.52 -4.51
C VAL A 54 -1.51 4.22 -5.80
N GLN A 55 -2.37 3.58 -6.59
CA GLN A 55 -2.83 4.09 -7.87
C GLN A 55 -4.35 3.94 -7.99
N PRO A 56 -5.11 5.04 -7.85
CA PRO A 56 -6.50 5.09 -8.28
C PRO A 56 -6.62 4.88 -9.80
N ALA A 57 -7.70 4.24 -10.24
CA ALA A 57 -7.94 4.00 -11.66
C ALA A 57 -8.05 5.31 -12.44
N GLY A 58 -7.25 5.46 -13.50
CA GLY A 58 -7.19 6.68 -14.31
C GLY A 58 -6.30 7.79 -13.72
N GLU A 59 -5.70 7.57 -12.56
CA GLU A 59 -4.77 8.51 -11.93
C GLU A 59 -3.33 7.97 -11.94
N ALA A 60 -2.37 8.88 -11.73
CA ALA A 60 -0.97 8.51 -11.55
C ALA A 60 -0.76 7.83 -10.19
N ALA A 61 0.17 6.89 -10.13
CA ALA A 61 0.54 6.26 -8.87
C ALA A 61 1.32 7.24 -7.98
N VAL A 62 1.00 7.24 -6.69
CA VAL A 62 1.80 7.91 -5.65
C VAL A 62 2.59 6.86 -4.90
N THR A 63 3.90 7.07 -4.76
CA THR A 63 4.79 6.15 -4.03
C THR A 63 5.36 6.83 -2.79
N THR A 64 5.29 6.15 -1.66
CA THR A 64 5.87 6.60 -0.39
C THR A 64 6.76 5.52 0.24
N ARG A 65 7.73 5.94 1.06
CA ARG A 65 8.53 5.06 1.89
C ARG A 65 7.83 4.84 3.22
N VAL A 66 7.80 3.59 3.67
CA VAL A 66 7.23 3.20 4.96
C VAL A 66 8.23 2.31 5.70
N THR A 67 8.31 2.46 7.02
CA THR A 67 9.14 1.63 7.90
C THR A 67 8.23 0.74 8.72
N LEU A 68 8.52 -0.56 8.73
CA LEU A 68 7.87 -1.54 9.59
C LEU A 68 8.77 -1.82 10.80
N GLU A 69 8.18 -1.81 11.99
CA GLU A 69 8.84 -2.03 13.29
C GLU A 69 8.38 -3.35 13.93
#